data_AF-A0A496R287-F1
#
_entry.id   AF-A0A496R287-F1
#
_cell.length_a   1.000
_cell.length_b   1.000
_cell.length_c   1.000
_cell.angle_alpha   90.00
_cell.angle_beta   90.00
_cell.angle_gamma   90.00
#
_symmetry.space_group_name_H-M   'P 1'
#
loop_
_entity.id
_entity.type
_entity.pdbx_description
1 polymer ?
#
loop_
_entity_poly.entity_id
_entity_poly.type
_entity_poly.pdbx_seq_one_letter_code
_entity_poly.pdbx_strand_id
1 'polypeptide(L)'
;YNKLSINNDFTEYGVITTGLGGNYYLENAGDLEVKPSHLHIGVYPVPVDLIKKLTDRVRQVIVIEEGYPFVERMMKGILSTSIPVHGKLDRSVPPAGELNPENVRSAIGLEPKAVKGDVPDLPARPPQLCKGCPHTDTFTALNHAVADFTESIVTSDIGCYALGALPPLSAIETLLCMGASVGMARGASEAGRKNVVATIGDSTFLHSGITALVDAASTNTDMTLIIMDNSTTAMTGMQDTIVSSPRIKDIVLACGVEPEHLVEIKALHKHDAENTAIIKKEIEYHGLSVIIALRECIHIVGKK
;
A
#
# COMPACT_ATOMS: atom_id res chain seq x y z
N TYR A 1 -3.79 -16.95 18.09
CA TYR A 1 -4.27 -16.02 17.06
C TYR A 1 -5.79 -15.90 17.12
N ASN A 2 -6.53 -16.97 16.85
CA ASN A 2 -7.97 -17.00 17.07
C ASN A 2 -8.27 -17.26 18.56
N LYS A 3 -9.18 -16.49 19.16
CA LYS A 3 -9.51 -16.57 20.59
C LYS A 3 -11.02 -16.47 20.79
N LEU A 4 -11.60 -17.48 21.44
CA LEU A 4 -13.01 -17.51 21.82
C LEU A 4 -13.12 -17.32 23.34
N SER A 5 -13.94 -16.37 23.76
CA SER A 5 -14.37 -16.18 25.15
C SER A 5 -15.88 -16.38 25.20
N ILE A 6 -16.33 -17.32 26.03
CA ILE A 6 -17.76 -17.61 26.21
C ILE A 6 -18.22 -16.99 27.52
N ASN A 7 -19.31 -16.24 27.46
CA ASN A 7 -20.10 -15.85 28.61
C ASN A 7 -21.45 -16.60 28.56
N ASN A 8 -21.71 -17.45 29.55
CA ASN A 8 -22.96 -18.22 29.62
C ASN A 8 -24.11 -17.40 30.23
N ASP A 9 -23.80 -16.31 30.93
CA ASP A 9 -24.77 -15.46 31.62
C ASP A 9 -25.40 -14.43 30.67
N PHE A 10 -24.90 -14.34 29.43
CA PHE A 10 -25.39 -13.43 28.39
C PHE A 10 -25.56 -14.14 27.05
N THR A 11 -26.81 -14.27 26.60
CA THR A 11 -27.16 -15.02 25.38
C THR A 11 -27.88 -14.18 24.33
N GLU A 12 -28.08 -12.88 24.57
CA GLU A 12 -28.82 -12.03 23.63
C GLU A 12 -28.08 -11.83 22.31
N TYR A 13 -26.76 -11.62 22.38
CA TYR A 13 -25.91 -11.55 21.20
C TYR A 13 -24.47 -12.00 21.50
N GLY A 14 -23.76 -12.38 20.45
CA GLY A 14 -22.31 -12.61 20.48
C GLY A 14 -21.59 -11.66 19.51
N VAL A 15 -20.31 -11.43 19.73
CA VAL A 15 -19.49 -10.55 18.88
C VAL A 15 -18.40 -11.37 18.19
N ILE A 16 -18.26 -11.20 16.89
CA ILE A 16 -17.17 -11.75 16.10
C ILE A 16 -16.33 -10.58 15.58
N THR A 17 -15.04 -10.55 15.87
CA THR A 17 -14.14 -9.51 15.37
C THR A 17 -13.03 -10.07 14.50
N THR A 18 -12.57 -9.32 13.51
CA THR A 18 -11.40 -9.66 12.68
C THR A 18 -10.36 -8.55 12.74
N GLY A 19 -9.07 -8.91 12.60
CA GLY A 19 -7.98 -7.94 12.47
C GLY A 19 -8.03 -6.79 13.50
N LEU A 20 -7.96 -5.54 13.02
CA LEU A 20 -8.02 -4.34 13.87
C LEU A 20 -9.38 -4.12 14.54
N GLY A 21 -10.48 -4.67 13.99
CA GLY A 21 -11.82 -4.60 14.58
C GLY A 21 -11.88 -5.15 16.01
N GLY A 22 -10.98 -6.08 16.36
CA GLY A 22 -10.82 -6.56 17.73
C GLY A 22 -10.38 -5.48 18.73
N ASN A 23 -9.49 -4.57 18.33
CA ASN A 23 -9.01 -3.51 19.21
C ASN A 23 -10.12 -2.50 19.51
N TYR A 24 -10.84 -2.05 18.47
CA TYR A 24 -11.97 -1.12 18.62
C TYR A 24 -13.09 -1.71 19.48
N TYR A 25 -13.35 -3.01 19.36
CA TYR A 25 -14.28 -3.70 20.26
C TYR A 25 -13.77 -3.67 21.71
N LEU A 26 -12.51 -4.04 21.95
CA LEU A 26 -11.95 -4.10 23.30
C LEU A 26 -11.90 -2.73 24.00
N GLU A 27 -11.68 -1.64 23.26
CA GLU A 27 -11.74 -0.26 23.76
C GLU A 27 -13.14 0.10 24.30
N ASN A 28 -14.20 -0.47 23.75
CA ASN A 28 -15.58 -0.22 24.18
C ASN A 28 -16.14 -1.29 25.11
N ALA A 29 -15.63 -2.53 25.05
CA ALA A 29 -16.17 -3.66 25.79
C ALA A 29 -16.10 -3.47 27.32
N GLY A 30 -15.25 -2.57 27.80
CA GLY A 30 -15.18 -2.18 29.21
C GLY A 30 -16.40 -1.42 29.73
N ASP A 31 -17.16 -0.77 28.84
CA ASP A 31 -18.36 0.00 29.21
C ASP A 31 -19.66 -0.82 29.12
N LEU A 32 -19.60 -2.06 28.63
CA LEU A 32 -20.75 -2.97 28.63
C LEU A 32 -21.01 -3.47 30.05
N GLU A 33 -22.26 -3.38 30.51
CA GLU A 33 -22.68 -3.92 31.81
C GLU A 33 -22.41 -5.44 31.91
N VAL A 34 -22.73 -6.16 30.84
CA VAL A 34 -22.46 -7.59 30.70
C VAL A 34 -21.77 -7.83 29.37
N LYS A 35 -20.58 -8.44 29.41
CA LYS A 35 -19.80 -8.70 28.20
C LYS A 35 -20.40 -9.89 27.42
N PRO A 36 -20.70 -9.75 26.13
CA PRO A 36 -21.18 -10.86 25.32
C PRO A 36 -20.08 -11.90 25.11
N SER A 37 -20.47 -13.10 24.66
CA SER A 37 -19.51 -14.06 24.10
C SER A 37 -18.78 -13.42 22.92
N HIS A 38 -17.46 -13.54 22.86
CA HIS A 38 -16.60 -12.87 21.90
C HIS A 38 -15.64 -13.84 21.21
N LEU A 39 -15.64 -13.84 19.88
CA LEU A 39 -14.66 -14.54 19.05
C LEU A 39 -13.81 -13.52 18.30
N HIS A 40 -12.51 -13.49 18.56
CA HIS A 40 -11.54 -12.79 17.74
C HIS A 40 -10.90 -13.74 16.72
N ILE A 41 -10.97 -13.39 15.44
CA ILE A 41 -10.33 -14.08 14.32
C ILE A 41 -9.11 -13.25 13.90
N GLY A 42 -7.94 -13.67 14.38
CA GLY A 42 -6.65 -13.00 14.11
C GLY A 42 -5.86 -13.62 12.97
N VAL A 43 -6.26 -14.80 12.47
CA VAL A 43 -5.56 -15.48 11.37
C VAL A 43 -6.52 -16.35 10.55
N TYR A 44 -6.22 -16.46 9.25
CA TYR A 44 -6.89 -17.37 8.32
C TYR A 44 -6.22 -18.76 8.28
N PRO A 45 -6.95 -19.84 7.97
CA PRO A 45 -8.37 -19.89 7.58
C PRO A 45 -9.35 -19.58 8.72
N VAL A 46 -10.56 -19.16 8.37
CA VAL A 46 -11.61 -18.78 9.32
C VAL A 46 -12.00 -19.98 10.20
N PRO A 47 -12.04 -19.86 11.54
CA PRO A 47 -12.25 -20.99 12.44
C PRO A 47 -13.74 -21.35 12.57
N VAL A 48 -14.27 -22.13 11.62
CA VAL A 48 -15.68 -22.53 11.53
C VAL A 48 -16.21 -23.14 12.83
N ASP A 49 -15.44 -24.03 13.47
CA ASP A 49 -15.88 -24.68 14.71
C ASP A 49 -16.03 -23.71 15.88
N LEU A 50 -15.20 -22.67 15.94
CA LEU A 50 -15.30 -21.64 16.97
C LEU A 50 -16.49 -20.71 16.72
N ILE A 51 -16.77 -20.41 15.45
CA ILE A 51 -17.96 -19.65 15.05
C ILE A 51 -19.21 -20.41 15.50
N LYS A 52 -19.33 -21.69 15.15
CA LYS A 52 -20.47 -22.54 15.55
C LYS A 52 -20.63 -22.59 17.07
N LYS A 53 -19.54 -22.83 17.80
CA LYS A 53 -19.54 -22.82 19.27
C LYS A 53 -20.07 -21.51 19.86
N LEU A 54 -19.80 -20.36 19.25
CA LEU A 54 -20.34 -19.07 19.68
C LEU A 54 -21.82 -18.96 19.33
N THR A 55 -22.18 -19.23 18.07
CA THR A 55 -23.55 -19.05 17.54
C THR A 55 -24.57 -19.99 18.16
N ASP A 56 -24.16 -21.19 18.60
CA ASP A 56 -25.03 -22.15 19.28
C ASP A 56 -25.52 -21.67 20.67
N ARG A 57 -24.92 -20.60 21.21
CA ARG A 57 -25.18 -20.09 22.57
C ARG A 57 -25.85 -18.72 22.61
N VAL A 58 -25.96 -18.05 21.48
CA VAL A 58 -26.47 -16.67 21.39
C VAL A 58 -27.65 -16.58 20.43
N ARG A 59 -28.48 -15.55 20.57
CA ARG A 59 -29.67 -15.35 19.73
C ARG A 59 -29.42 -14.57 18.44
N GLN A 60 -28.34 -13.80 18.39
CA GLN A 60 -27.85 -13.08 17.20
C GLN A 60 -26.33 -12.88 17.29
N VAL A 61 -25.69 -12.48 16.20
CA VAL A 61 -24.26 -12.13 16.21
C VAL A 61 -24.03 -10.78 15.57
N ILE A 62 -23.05 -10.03 16.09
CA ILE A 62 -22.55 -8.80 15.48
C ILE A 62 -21.14 -9.09 14.96
N VAL A 63 -20.92 -8.87 13.67
CA VAL A 63 -19.63 -9.05 13.00
C VAL A 63 -18.98 -7.69 12.81
N ILE A 64 -17.83 -7.49 13.44
CA ILE A 64 -16.99 -6.30 13.33
C ILE A 64 -15.73 -6.69 12.57
N GLU A 65 -15.74 -6.44 11.26
CA GLU A 65 -14.61 -6.75 10.39
C GLU A 65 -14.13 -5.54 9.61
N GLU A 66 -12.81 -5.42 9.45
CA GLU A 66 -12.20 -4.34 8.69
C GLU A 66 -12.24 -4.58 7.18
N GLY A 67 -12.35 -3.50 6.41
CA GLY A 67 -12.48 -3.56 4.96
C GLY A 67 -13.82 -4.15 4.49
N TYR A 68 -13.77 -5.25 3.75
CA TYR A 68 -14.94 -5.86 3.09
C TYR A 68 -15.60 -6.93 4.00
N PRO A 69 -16.94 -7.12 3.94
CA PRO A 69 -17.65 -8.11 4.76
C PRO A 69 -17.35 -9.57 4.37
N PHE A 70 -16.13 -10.05 4.59
CA PHE A 70 -15.70 -11.39 4.18
C PHE A 70 -16.25 -12.46 5.14
N VAL A 71 -16.02 -12.31 6.44
CA VAL A 71 -16.49 -13.27 7.45
C VAL A 71 -18.00 -13.23 7.54
N GLU A 72 -18.61 -12.04 7.57
CA GLU A 72 -20.07 -11.85 7.60
C GLU A 72 -20.76 -12.54 6.42
N ARG A 73 -20.24 -12.38 5.20
CA ARG A 73 -20.76 -13.09 4.02
C ARG A 73 -20.60 -14.60 4.13
N MET A 74 -19.47 -15.05 4.68
CA MET A 74 -19.19 -16.48 4.86
C MET A 74 -20.19 -17.12 5.81
N MET A 75 -20.66 -16.41 6.84
CA MET A 75 -21.61 -16.91 7.85
C MET A 75 -22.83 -17.62 7.24
N LYS A 76 -23.36 -17.11 6.11
CA LYS A 76 -24.50 -17.72 5.40
C LYS A 76 -24.26 -19.16 4.94
N GLY A 77 -23.01 -19.53 4.64
CA GLY A 77 -22.65 -20.86 4.16
C GLY A 77 -22.21 -21.84 5.26
N ILE A 78 -21.84 -21.34 6.44
CA ILE A 78 -21.27 -22.16 7.54
C ILE A 78 -22.24 -22.39 8.70
N LEU A 79 -23.21 -21.51 8.90
CA LEU A 79 -24.21 -21.67 9.95
C LEU A 79 -25.29 -22.65 9.52
N SER A 80 -25.55 -23.63 10.38
CA SER A 80 -26.67 -24.57 10.24
C SER A 80 -28.00 -23.96 10.69
N THR A 81 -27.97 -22.84 11.41
CA THR A 81 -29.14 -22.14 11.96
C THR A 81 -29.21 -20.73 11.39
N SER A 82 -30.43 -20.25 11.16
CA SER A 82 -30.74 -18.89 10.67
C SER A 82 -30.68 -17.85 11.80
N ILE A 83 -29.57 -17.86 12.57
CA ILE A 83 -29.30 -16.82 13.55
C ILE A 83 -29.08 -15.49 12.82
N PRO A 84 -29.73 -14.38 13.26
CA PRO A 84 -29.48 -13.07 12.68
C PRO A 84 -28.00 -12.68 12.79
N VAL A 85 -27.46 -12.19 11.68
CA VAL A 85 -26.07 -11.70 11.57
C VAL A 85 -26.15 -10.22 11.23
N HIS A 86 -25.64 -9.40 12.15
CA HIS A 86 -25.56 -7.95 12.03
C HIS A 86 -24.12 -7.55 11.72
N GLY A 87 -23.92 -6.55 10.88
CA GLY A 87 -22.58 -6.17 10.43
C GLY A 87 -22.60 -5.08 9.37
N LYS A 88 -21.73 -5.20 8.37
CA LYS A 88 -21.65 -4.24 7.27
C LYS A 88 -22.78 -4.43 6.26
N LEU A 89 -23.33 -5.65 6.09
CA LEU A 89 -24.36 -5.90 5.08
C LEU A 89 -25.72 -5.27 5.43
N ASP A 90 -26.03 -5.16 6.72
CA ASP A 90 -27.25 -4.52 7.23
C ASP A 90 -27.02 -3.11 7.80
N ARG A 91 -25.77 -2.64 7.75
CA ARG A 91 -25.31 -1.31 8.22
C ARG A 91 -25.34 -1.13 9.75
N SER A 92 -25.45 -2.20 10.53
CA SER A 92 -25.16 -2.13 11.97
C SER A 92 -23.71 -1.71 12.24
N VAL A 93 -22.80 -2.06 11.33
CA VAL A 93 -21.43 -1.56 11.23
C VAL A 93 -21.28 -0.80 9.90
N PRO A 94 -20.55 0.34 9.83
CA PRO A 94 -20.43 1.08 8.58
C PRO A 94 -19.88 0.23 7.42
N PRO A 95 -20.56 0.17 6.27
CA PRO A 95 -20.14 -0.65 5.14
C PRO A 95 -18.88 -0.11 4.43
N ALA A 96 -18.57 1.17 4.62
CA ALA A 96 -17.44 1.87 4.01
C ALA A 96 -16.80 2.83 5.02
N GLY A 97 -15.58 3.28 4.72
CA GLY A 97 -14.74 4.04 5.65
C GLY A 97 -13.99 3.14 6.63
N GLU A 98 -13.21 3.77 7.50
CA GLU A 98 -12.44 3.09 8.55
C GLU A 98 -13.35 2.72 9.74
N LEU A 99 -13.16 1.54 10.33
CA LEU A 99 -13.71 1.31 11.66
C LEU A 99 -12.91 2.12 12.67
N ASN A 100 -13.61 2.57 13.69
CA ASN A 100 -13.03 3.29 14.80
C ASN A 100 -13.79 2.93 16.07
N PRO A 101 -13.30 3.33 17.25
CA PRO A 101 -13.98 3.03 18.50
C PRO A 101 -15.44 3.52 18.51
N GLU A 102 -15.76 4.69 17.94
CA GLU A 102 -17.11 5.28 18.00
C GLU A 102 -18.15 4.53 17.16
N ASN A 103 -17.81 4.12 15.94
CA ASN A 103 -18.75 3.38 15.10
C ASN A 103 -18.95 1.94 15.60
N VAL A 104 -17.91 1.32 16.15
CA VAL A 104 -18.01 0.01 16.83
C VAL A 104 -18.84 0.11 18.10
N ARG A 105 -18.69 1.20 18.86
CA ARG A 105 -19.48 1.49 20.06
C ARG A 105 -20.98 1.45 19.78
N SER A 106 -21.40 2.18 18.74
CA SER A 106 -22.79 2.23 18.30
C SER A 106 -23.29 0.85 17.88
N ALA A 107 -22.45 0.06 17.19
CA ALA A 107 -22.80 -1.27 16.72
C ALA A 107 -23.09 -2.27 17.85
N ILE A 108 -22.44 -2.12 19.01
CA ILE A 108 -22.65 -2.98 20.19
C ILE A 108 -23.67 -2.41 21.18
N GLY A 109 -24.47 -1.42 20.75
CA GLY A 109 -25.57 -0.87 21.54
C GLY A 109 -25.16 0.11 22.64
N LEU A 110 -23.93 0.65 22.58
CA LEU A 110 -23.47 1.68 23.50
C LEU A 110 -23.69 3.07 22.90
N GLU A 111 -24.13 4.01 23.75
CA GLU A 111 -24.29 5.43 23.36
C GLU A 111 -22.97 6.04 22.91
N PRO A 112 -22.92 6.85 21.83
CA PRO A 112 -21.71 7.51 21.35
C PRO A 112 -20.97 8.24 22.47
N LYS A 113 -19.64 8.07 22.55
CA LYS A 113 -18.83 8.82 23.50
C LYS A 113 -18.49 10.15 22.84
N ALA A 114 -19.11 11.23 23.31
CA ALA A 114 -18.70 12.56 22.88
C ALA A 114 -17.22 12.77 23.24
N VAL A 115 -16.35 12.80 22.23
CA VAL A 115 -14.97 13.27 22.39
C VAL A 115 -15.05 14.77 22.69
N LYS A 116 -15.19 15.10 23.98
CA LYS A 116 -15.14 16.48 24.46
C LYS A 116 -13.69 16.87 24.62
N GLY A 117 -13.17 17.61 23.66
CA GLY A 117 -11.87 18.25 23.75
C GLY A 117 -11.73 19.27 22.64
N ASP A 118 -11.22 20.45 22.99
CA ASP A 118 -10.69 21.37 21.99
C ASP A 118 -9.53 20.64 21.30
N VAL A 119 -9.67 20.34 20.00
CA VAL A 119 -8.55 19.84 19.21
C VAL A 119 -7.59 21.02 19.08
N PRO A 120 -6.40 20.99 19.70
CA PRO A 120 -5.45 22.07 19.52
C PRO A 120 -5.09 22.18 18.04
N ASP A 121 -4.80 23.39 17.57
CA ASP A 121 -4.28 23.59 16.22
C ASP A 121 -2.89 22.94 16.14
N LEU A 122 -2.85 21.70 15.63
CA LEU A 122 -1.63 20.92 15.51
C LEU A 122 -1.00 21.16 14.15
N PRO A 123 0.33 21.31 14.06
CA PRO A 123 0.99 21.41 12.77
C PRO A 123 0.75 20.16 11.95
N ALA A 124 0.47 20.34 10.65
CA ALA A 124 0.29 19.24 9.72
C ALA A 124 1.55 18.36 9.68
N ARG A 125 1.36 17.04 9.68
CA ARG A 125 2.42 16.03 9.52
C ARG A 125 2.17 15.25 8.24
N PRO A 126 2.36 15.87 7.06
CA PRO A 126 2.16 15.15 5.82
C PRO A 126 3.14 13.98 5.72
N PRO A 127 2.78 12.89 5.05
CA PRO A 127 3.71 11.83 4.70
C PRO A 127 4.92 12.41 3.93
N GLN A 128 6.14 12.08 4.37
CA GLN A 128 7.38 12.60 3.79
C GLN A 128 8.47 11.53 3.74
N LEU A 129 9.35 11.65 2.74
CA LEU A 129 10.58 10.85 2.69
C LEU A 129 11.50 11.20 3.86
N CYS A 130 12.26 10.21 4.32
CA CYS A 130 13.23 10.41 5.41
C CYS A 130 14.32 11.40 5.00
N LYS A 131 14.87 12.16 5.96
CA LYS A 131 16.02 13.03 5.70
C LYS A 131 17.22 12.19 5.22
N GLY A 132 17.71 12.50 4.02
CA GLY A 132 18.79 11.75 3.37
C GLY A 132 18.33 10.53 2.56
N CYS A 133 17.02 10.36 2.34
CA CYS A 133 16.48 9.30 1.47
C CYS A 133 17.05 9.43 0.04
N PRO A 134 17.51 8.33 -0.58
CA PRO A 134 17.98 8.34 -1.97
C PRO A 134 16.92 8.80 -2.96
N HIS A 135 15.64 8.48 -2.70
CA HIS A 135 14.55 8.86 -3.59
C HIS A 135 14.38 10.39 -3.70
N THR A 136 14.69 11.15 -2.65
CA THR A 136 14.68 12.61 -2.69
C THR A 136 15.68 13.13 -3.73
N ASP A 137 16.88 12.55 -3.77
CA ASP A 137 17.94 12.95 -4.71
C ASP A 137 17.56 12.58 -6.16
N THR A 138 16.97 11.40 -6.38
CA THR A 138 16.47 10.99 -7.70
C THR A 138 15.33 11.88 -8.19
N PHE A 139 14.34 12.19 -7.33
CA PHE A 139 13.23 13.07 -7.73
C PHE A 139 13.68 14.51 -7.97
N THR A 140 14.67 15.00 -7.23
CA THR A 140 15.24 16.33 -7.46
C THR A 140 15.84 16.43 -8.86
N ALA A 141 16.69 15.44 -9.22
CA ALA A 141 17.29 15.38 -10.55
C ALA A 141 16.25 15.15 -11.66
N LEU A 142 15.22 14.33 -11.41
CA LEU A 142 14.11 14.13 -12.35
C LEU A 142 13.35 15.44 -12.59
N ASN A 143 12.99 16.16 -11.53
CA ASN A 143 12.30 17.45 -11.63
C ASN A 143 13.12 18.47 -12.43
N HIS A 144 14.43 18.55 -12.19
CA HIS A 144 15.32 19.40 -12.98
C HIS A 144 15.36 18.96 -14.45
N ALA A 145 15.39 17.66 -14.73
CA ALA A 145 15.44 17.13 -16.09
C ALA A 145 14.16 17.43 -16.86
N VAL A 146 13.00 17.33 -16.22
CA VAL A 146 11.71 17.56 -16.88
C VAL A 146 11.29 19.03 -16.94
N ALA A 147 11.94 19.92 -16.18
CA ALA A 147 11.63 21.35 -16.15
C ALA A 147 11.80 22.05 -17.51
N ASP A 148 12.66 21.51 -18.38
CA ASP A 148 12.91 22.05 -19.73
C ASP A 148 11.87 21.58 -20.76
N PHE A 149 11.01 20.60 -20.43
CA PHE A 149 9.99 20.10 -21.33
C PHE A 149 8.66 20.84 -21.14
N THR A 150 8.01 21.19 -22.26
CA THR A 150 6.69 21.84 -22.23
C THR A 150 5.57 20.90 -21.78
N GLU A 151 5.79 19.60 -21.95
CA GLU A 151 4.90 18.54 -21.52
C GLU A 151 5.72 17.34 -21.04
N SER A 152 5.32 16.74 -19.94
CA SER A 152 5.82 15.46 -19.44
C SER A 152 4.72 14.77 -18.64
N ILE A 153 4.94 13.49 -18.32
CA ILE A 153 4.11 12.78 -17.35
C ILE A 153 4.98 11.75 -16.64
N VAL A 154 4.93 11.77 -15.31
CA VAL A 154 5.62 10.85 -14.42
C VAL A 154 4.57 9.99 -13.73
N THR A 155 4.60 8.71 -14.06
CA THR A 155 3.80 7.67 -13.42
C THR A 155 4.62 7.00 -12.31
N SER A 156 3.96 6.48 -11.29
CA SER A 156 4.62 5.82 -10.17
C SER A 156 3.81 4.65 -9.59
N ASP A 157 4.39 3.98 -8.61
CA ASP A 157 3.83 2.83 -7.91
C ASP A 157 3.71 3.05 -6.40
N ILE A 158 3.07 2.12 -5.70
CA ILE A 158 3.06 2.11 -4.23
C ILE A 158 4.42 1.68 -3.67
N GLY A 159 4.99 2.52 -2.83
CA GLY A 159 6.27 2.34 -2.13
C GLY A 159 6.75 3.66 -1.51
N CYS A 160 7.95 3.72 -0.93
CA CYS A 160 8.50 4.98 -0.40
C CYS A 160 8.47 6.11 -1.43
N TYR A 161 8.78 5.79 -2.68
CA TYR A 161 8.79 6.73 -3.80
C TYR A 161 7.40 7.29 -4.15
N ALA A 162 6.28 6.68 -3.72
CA ALA A 162 4.94 7.27 -3.83
C ALA A 162 4.83 8.61 -3.11
N LEU A 163 5.64 8.82 -2.06
CA LEU A 163 5.71 10.10 -1.32
C LEU A 163 6.30 11.24 -2.16
N GLY A 164 6.90 10.95 -3.32
CA GLY A 164 7.33 11.93 -4.30
C GLY A 164 6.18 12.73 -4.93
N ALA A 165 4.94 12.27 -4.80
CA ALA A 165 3.75 12.97 -5.29
C ALA A 165 3.40 14.22 -4.45
N LEU A 166 3.92 14.32 -3.23
CA LEU A 166 3.62 15.43 -2.31
C LEU A 166 4.72 16.51 -2.35
N PRO A 167 4.38 17.76 -1.97
CA PRO A 167 5.38 18.80 -1.76
C PRO A 167 6.46 18.38 -0.75
N PRO A 168 7.72 18.78 -0.94
CA PRO A 168 8.21 19.72 -1.96
C PRO A 168 8.55 19.09 -3.32
N LEU A 169 8.45 17.77 -3.46
CA LEU A 169 8.89 17.07 -4.68
C LEU A 169 7.87 17.23 -5.80
N SER A 170 6.59 16.95 -5.55
CA SER A 170 5.52 17.06 -6.54
C SER A 170 5.89 16.47 -7.92
N ALA A 171 6.60 15.34 -7.91
CA ALA A 171 7.29 14.78 -9.07
C ALA A 171 6.46 13.71 -9.81
N ILE A 172 5.25 13.41 -9.34
CA ILE A 172 4.43 12.29 -9.82
C ILE A 172 3.01 12.80 -10.09
N GLU A 173 2.51 12.57 -11.31
CA GLU A 173 1.14 12.90 -11.70
C GLU A 173 0.14 11.79 -11.37
N THR A 174 0.57 10.53 -11.37
CA THR A 174 -0.30 9.38 -11.08
C THR A 174 0.43 8.20 -10.46
N LEU A 175 -0.21 7.52 -9.52
CA LEU A 175 0.25 6.28 -8.89
C LEU A 175 -0.97 5.45 -8.46
N LEU A 176 -0.87 4.12 -8.47
CA LEU A 176 -2.02 3.26 -8.19
C LEU A 176 -1.72 2.11 -7.23
N CYS A 177 -1.06 1.06 -7.71
CA CYS A 177 -0.73 -0.13 -6.95
C CYS A 177 0.75 -0.49 -7.16
N MET A 178 1.18 -1.69 -6.79
CA MET A 178 2.52 -2.17 -7.11
C MET A 178 2.56 -2.72 -8.53
N GLY A 179 3.41 -2.17 -9.40
CA GLY A 179 3.63 -2.61 -10.79
C GLY A 179 2.70 -1.99 -11.83
N ALA A 180 1.94 -0.97 -11.47
CA ALA A 180 1.10 -0.19 -12.39
C ALA A 180 1.91 0.85 -13.18
N SER A 181 2.99 1.42 -12.64
CA SER A 181 3.71 2.56 -13.24
C SER A 181 4.09 2.33 -14.70
N VAL A 182 4.78 1.23 -15.00
CA VAL A 182 5.26 0.91 -16.35
C VAL A 182 4.10 0.77 -17.34
N GLY A 183 3.02 0.08 -16.94
CA GLY A 183 1.84 -0.08 -17.78
C GLY A 183 1.10 1.24 -18.04
N MET A 184 1.01 2.10 -17.02
CA MET A 184 0.43 3.44 -17.16
C MET A 184 1.27 4.32 -18.09
N ALA A 185 2.60 4.31 -17.94
CA ALA A 185 3.50 5.04 -18.84
C ALA A 185 3.39 4.54 -20.28
N ARG A 186 3.39 3.21 -20.50
CA ARG A 186 3.18 2.63 -21.83
C ARG A 186 1.87 3.12 -22.46
N GLY A 187 0.76 3.03 -21.73
CA GLY A 187 -0.53 3.53 -22.21
C GLY A 187 -0.55 5.04 -22.47
N ALA A 188 0.16 5.83 -21.67
CA ALA A 188 0.30 7.28 -21.89
C ALA A 188 1.09 7.59 -23.17
N SER A 189 2.18 6.87 -23.42
CA SER A 189 2.99 6.99 -24.63
C SER A 189 2.18 6.62 -25.88
N GLU A 190 1.47 5.48 -25.86
CA GLU A 190 0.59 5.06 -26.96
C GLU A 190 -0.58 6.03 -27.20
N ALA A 191 -1.05 6.72 -26.16
CA ALA A 191 -2.07 7.76 -26.26
C ALA A 191 -1.51 9.10 -26.80
N GLY A 192 -0.22 9.19 -27.11
CA GLY A 192 0.44 10.36 -27.70
C GLY A 192 0.98 11.37 -26.69
N ARG A 193 1.13 11.00 -25.40
CA ARG A 193 1.87 11.83 -24.43
C ARG A 193 3.37 11.77 -24.77
N LYS A 194 4.07 12.89 -24.62
CA LYS A 194 5.53 12.98 -24.79
C LYS A 194 6.25 13.02 -23.46
N ASN A 195 7.56 12.72 -23.48
CA ASN A 195 8.45 12.76 -22.32
C ASN A 195 7.86 11.96 -21.15
N VAL A 196 7.49 10.72 -21.45
CA VAL A 196 6.78 9.83 -20.53
C VAL A 196 7.79 9.11 -19.65
N VAL A 197 7.63 9.27 -18.33
CA VAL A 197 8.51 8.66 -17.33
C VAL A 197 7.69 7.75 -16.42
N ALA A 198 8.25 6.59 -16.09
CA ALA A 198 7.75 5.73 -15.02
C ALA A 198 8.80 5.65 -13.91
N THR A 199 8.36 5.69 -12.65
CA THR A 199 9.20 5.46 -11.48
C THR A 199 8.71 4.23 -10.72
N ILE A 200 9.62 3.33 -10.38
CA ILE A 200 9.29 2.08 -9.69
C ILE A 200 10.42 1.73 -8.71
N GLY A 201 10.10 1.18 -7.53
CA GLY A 201 11.13 0.65 -6.63
C GLY A 201 11.66 -0.70 -7.08
N ASP A 202 12.85 -1.09 -6.61
CA ASP A 202 13.45 -2.41 -6.86
C ASP A 202 12.51 -3.57 -6.50
N SER A 203 12.00 -3.60 -5.26
CA SER A 203 11.11 -4.66 -4.78
C SER A 203 9.80 -4.73 -5.57
N THR A 204 9.23 -3.57 -5.91
CA THR A 204 8.01 -3.47 -6.74
C THR A 204 8.26 -3.95 -8.17
N PHE A 205 9.41 -3.57 -8.77
CA PHE A 205 9.81 -4.03 -10.08
C PHE A 205 9.87 -5.56 -10.13
N LEU A 206 10.51 -6.16 -9.14
CA LEU A 206 10.65 -7.62 -9.03
C LEU A 206 9.33 -8.32 -8.70
N HIS A 207 8.42 -7.67 -7.96
CA HIS A 207 7.11 -8.22 -7.62
C HIS A 207 6.14 -8.26 -8.80
N SER A 208 6.03 -7.17 -9.57
CA SER A 208 5.02 -7.04 -10.63
C SER A 208 5.39 -6.14 -11.81
N GLY A 209 6.56 -5.48 -11.80
CA GLY A 209 6.99 -4.58 -12.87
C GLY A 209 7.62 -5.27 -14.09
N ILE A 210 8.24 -6.46 -13.92
CA ILE A 210 8.96 -7.18 -14.99
C ILE A 210 8.07 -7.42 -16.22
N THR A 211 6.84 -7.92 -16.01
CA THR A 211 5.94 -8.26 -17.12
C THR A 211 5.58 -7.06 -17.99
N ALA A 212 5.34 -5.90 -17.37
CA ALA A 212 5.06 -4.66 -18.08
C ALA A 212 6.30 -4.11 -18.82
N LEU A 213 7.51 -4.33 -18.28
CA LEU A 213 8.75 -3.96 -18.97
C LEU A 213 9.00 -4.80 -20.22
N VAL A 214 8.76 -6.12 -20.15
CA VAL A 214 8.84 -7.02 -21.33
C VAL A 214 7.90 -6.56 -22.44
N ASP A 215 6.67 -6.17 -22.08
CA ASP A 215 5.69 -5.65 -23.04
C ASP A 215 6.18 -4.34 -23.68
N ALA A 216 6.63 -3.37 -22.87
CA ALA A 216 7.19 -2.10 -23.37
C ALA A 216 8.42 -2.29 -24.27
N ALA A 217 9.29 -3.26 -23.94
CA ALA A 217 10.46 -3.60 -24.75
C ALA A 217 10.07 -4.22 -26.09
N SER A 218 9.07 -5.11 -26.09
CA SER A 218 8.60 -5.77 -27.31
C SER A 218 8.05 -4.79 -28.37
N THR A 219 7.57 -3.63 -27.93
CA THR A 219 7.04 -2.57 -28.81
C THR A 219 7.97 -1.36 -28.95
N ASN A 220 9.18 -1.41 -28.34
CA ASN A 220 10.09 -0.27 -28.23
C ASN A 220 9.37 1.04 -27.85
N THR A 221 8.55 0.97 -26.81
CA THR A 221 7.69 2.09 -26.37
C THR A 221 8.54 3.31 -26.02
N ASP A 222 8.18 4.48 -26.57
CA ASP A 222 8.82 5.78 -26.27
C ASP A 222 8.51 6.21 -24.83
N MET A 223 9.33 5.74 -23.89
CA MET A 223 9.24 6.02 -22.46
C MET A 223 10.56 5.76 -21.73
N THR A 224 10.77 6.46 -20.62
CA THR A 224 11.89 6.23 -19.70
C THR A 224 11.39 5.58 -18.41
N LEU A 225 11.95 4.44 -18.02
CA LEU A 225 11.72 3.82 -16.72
C LEU A 225 12.86 4.13 -15.76
N ILE A 226 12.57 4.67 -14.59
CA ILE A 226 13.53 4.88 -13.50
C ILE A 226 13.24 3.86 -12.38
N ILE A 227 14.10 2.86 -12.26
CA ILE A 227 14.10 1.89 -11.16
C ILE A 227 14.87 2.49 -9.99
N MET A 228 14.18 2.79 -8.89
CA MET A 228 14.73 3.41 -7.69
C MET A 228 15.16 2.32 -6.70
N ASP A 229 16.39 1.84 -6.84
CA ASP A 229 16.93 0.72 -6.08
C ASP A 229 17.57 1.18 -4.76
N ASN A 230 16.88 0.86 -3.66
CA ASN A 230 17.33 1.12 -2.30
C ASN A 230 17.69 -0.15 -1.51
N SER A 231 17.73 -1.31 -2.19
CA SER A 231 18.09 -2.62 -1.67
C SER A 231 17.21 -3.18 -0.53
N THR A 232 15.98 -2.69 -0.34
CA THR A 232 15.03 -3.20 0.67
C THR A 232 13.58 -2.78 0.40
N THR A 233 12.62 -3.56 0.89
CA THR A 233 11.19 -3.14 0.88
C THR A 233 10.92 -2.21 2.07
N ALA A 234 11.39 -0.96 1.98
CA ALA A 234 11.50 -0.05 3.13
C ALA A 234 10.16 0.30 3.81
N MET A 235 9.17 0.73 3.03
CA MET A 235 7.89 1.26 3.55
C MET A 235 7.12 0.25 4.40
N THR A 236 7.25 -1.04 4.10
CA THR A 236 6.50 -2.11 4.75
C THR A 236 7.22 -2.72 5.95
N GLY A 237 8.38 -2.19 6.34
CA GLY A 237 9.14 -2.71 7.48
C GLY A 237 10.49 -3.33 7.12
N MET A 238 11.13 -2.86 6.04
CA MET A 238 12.51 -3.23 5.65
C MET A 238 12.69 -4.72 5.38
N GLN A 239 11.73 -5.34 4.69
CA GLN A 239 11.89 -6.72 4.22
C GLN A 239 13.03 -6.82 3.21
N ASP A 240 13.60 -8.03 3.11
CA ASP A 240 14.53 -8.35 2.04
C ASP A 240 13.83 -8.25 0.67
N THR A 241 14.57 -7.74 -0.30
CA THR A 241 14.15 -7.74 -1.71
C THR A 241 14.32 -9.14 -2.31
N ILE A 242 13.60 -9.44 -3.40
CA ILE A 242 13.58 -10.78 -4.02
C ILE A 242 14.98 -11.18 -4.52
N VAL A 243 15.73 -10.21 -5.08
CA VAL A 243 17.11 -10.40 -5.53
C VAL A 243 17.98 -9.24 -5.11
N SER A 244 19.29 -9.45 -5.00
CA SER A 244 20.24 -8.36 -4.72
C SER A 244 20.29 -7.33 -5.86
N SER A 245 20.53 -6.07 -5.49
CA SER A 245 20.67 -4.92 -6.39
C SER A 245 21.50 -5.18 -7.67
N PRO A 246 22.70 -5.82 -7.62
CA PRO A 246 23.47 -6.08 -8.84
C PRO A 246 22.76 -6.95 -9.87
N ARG A 247 21.83 -7.82 -9.46
CA ARG A 247 21.09 -8.71 -10.38
C ARG A 247 19.93 -8.01 -11.09
N ILE A 248 19.52 -6.82 -10.64
CA ILE A 248 18.43 -6.08 -11.28
C ILE A 248 18.82 -5.71 -12.72
N LYS A 249 20.07 -5.28 -12.93
CA LYS A 249 20.61 -4.98 -14.25
C LYS A 249 20.48 -6.15 -15.22
N ASP A 250 20.87 -7.35 -14.79
CA ASP A 250 20.78 -8.56 -15.61
C ASP A 250 19.32 -8.90 -15.97
N ILE A 251 18.39 -8.70 -15.02
CA ILE A 251 16.96 -8.91 -15.25
C ILE A 251 16.42 -7.90 -16.26
N VAL A 252 16.80 -6.62 -16.16
CA VAL A 252 16.37 -5.57 -17.09
C VAL A 252 16.87 -5.87 -18.51
N LEU A 253 18.14 -6.28 -18.66
CA LEU A 253 18.66 -6.73 -19.95
C LEU A 253 17.89 -7.94 -20.49
N ALA A 254 17.60 -8.92 -19.64
CA ALA A 254 16.82 -10.08 -20.02
C ALA A 254 15.37 -9.77 -20.42
N CYS A 255 14.84 -8.59 -20.05
CA CYS A 255 13.53 -8.12 -20.50
C CYS A 255 13.55 -7.58 -21.95
N GLY A 256 14.73 -7.43 -22.56
CA GLY A 256 14.87 -6.94 -23.94
C GLY A 256 15.19 -5.44 -24.06
N VAL A 257 15.69 -4.81 -23.00
CA VAL A 257 16.17 -3.41 -23.05
C VAL A 257 17.53 -3.37 -23.75
N GLU A 258 17.69 -2.45 -24.69
CA GLU A 258 18.97 -2.25 -25.39
C GLU A 258 20.07 -1.82 -24.40
N PRO A 259 21.25 -2.47 -24.39
CA PRO A 259 22.32 -2.17 -23.43
C PRO A 259 22.76 -0.70 -23.41
N GLU A 260 22.68 0.00 -24.55
CA GLU A 260 23.04 1.40 -24.72
C GLU A 260 22.08 2.36 -23.98
N HIS A 261 20.85 1.90 -23.73
CA HIS A 261 19.78 2.63 -23.04
C HIS A 261 19.43 2.02 -21.68
N LEU A 262 20.36 1.25 -21.11
CA LEU A 262 20.35 0.83 -19.72
C LEU A 262 21.46 1.54 -18.94
N VAL A 263 21.09 2.57 -18.18
CA VAL A 263 22.05 3.43 -17.47
C VAL A 263 21.91 3.29 -15.96
N GLU A 264 23.03 3.25 -15.24
CA GLU A 264 23.05 3.27 -13.78
C GLU A 264 23.47 4.67 -13.30
N ILE A 265 22.71 5.25 -12.36
CA ILE A 265 23.04 6.54 -11.74
C ILE A 265 23.15 6.38 -10.22
N LYS A 266 23.95 7.23 -9.58
CA LYS A 266 24.08 7.24 -8.12
C LYS A 266 23.13 8.27 -7.51
N ALA A 267 22.14 7.82 -6.74
CA ALA A 267 21.13 8.67 -6.12
C ALA A 267 21.68 9.48 -4.92
N LEU A 268 22.54 10.46 -5.19
CA LEU A 268 23.20 11.31 -4.20
C LEU A 268 23.12 12.77 -4.64
N HIS A 269 22.79 13.67 -3.72
CA HIS A 269 22.71 15.12 -4.00
C HIS A 269 23.92 15.69 -4.76
N LYS A 270 25.15 15.26 -4.46
CA LYS A 270 26.36 15.77 -5.14
C LYS A 270 26.44 15.42 -6.64
N HIS A 271 25.65 14.45 -7.09
CA HIS A 271 25.55 14.03 -8.48
C HIS A 271 24.31 14.63 -9.18
N ASP A 272 23.61 15.60 -8.56
CA ASP A 272 22.37 16.15 -9.10
C ASP A 272 22.50 16.64 -10.56
N ALA A 273 23.51 17.46 -10.85
CA ALA A 273 23.72 17.98 -12.21
C ALA A 273 24.05 16.88 -13.23
N GLU A 274 24.85 15.89 -12.83
CA GLU A 274 25.22 14.73 -13.66
C GLU A 274 23.99 13.85 -13.94
N ASN A 275 23.24 13.50 -12.88
CA ASN A 275 22.04 12.69 -12.97
C ASN A 275 20.95 13.40 -13.77
N THR A 276 20.79 14.72 -13.62
CA THR A 276 19.85 15.53 -14.39
C THR A 276 20.15 15.43 -15.89
N ALA A 277 21.42 15.57 -16.27
CA ALA A 277 21.84 15.47 -17.67
C ALA A 277 21.60 14.06 -18.25
N ILE A 278 21.88 13.01 -17.47
CA ILE A 278 21.63 11.62 -17.86
C ILE A 278 20.13 11.37 -18.04
N ILE A 279 19.31 11.73 -17.04
CA ILE A 279 17.86 11.56 -17.08
C ILE A 279 17.28 12.30 -18.30
N LYS A 280 17.69 13.54 -18.52
CA LYS A 280 17.24 14.33 -19.67
C LYS A 280 17.59 13.66 -21.00
N LYS A 281 18.83 13.20 -21.16
CA LYS A 281 19.30 12.50 -22.37
C LYS A 281 18.45 11.25 -22.66
N GLU A 282 18.13 10.47 -21.63
CA GLU A 282 17.35 9.24 -21.78
C GLU A 282 15.84 9.50 -21.97
N ILE A 283 15.33 10.67 -21.55
CA ILE A 283 13.97 11.13 -21.89
C ILE A 283 13.89 11.62 -23.34
N GLU A 284 14.95 12.25 -23.85
CA GLU A 284 15.04 12.71 -25.25
C GLU A 284 15.25 11.56 -26.25
N TYR A 285 15.54 10.35 -25.77
CA TYR A 285 15.62 9.16 -26.60
C TYR A 285 14.22 8.63 -26.95
N HIS A 286 13.87 8.65 -28.24
CA HIS A 286 12.59 8.16 -28.75
C HIS A 286 12.54 6.63 -28.87
N GLY A 287 12.51 5.96 -27.72
CA GLY A 287 12.42 4.50 -27.57
C GLY A 287 12.36 4.12 -26.10
N LEU A 288 12.49 2.83 -25.79
CA LEU A 288 12.51 2.38 -24.40
C LEU A 288 13.90 2.64 -23.79
N SER A 289 13.95 3.47 -22.74
CA SER A 289 15.14 3.63 -21.91
C SER A 289 14.89 3.27 -20.46
N VAL A 290 15.91 2.72 -19.78
CA VAL A 290 15.84 2.34 -18.37
C VAL A 290 17.03 2.92 -17.61
N ILE A 291 16.73 3.60 -16.51
CA ILE A 291 17.69 4.14 -15.56
C ILE A 291 17.54 3.39 -14.23
N ILE A 292 18.63 2.86 -13.70
CA ILE A 292 18.67 2.28 -12.35
C ILE A 292 19.35 3.29 -11.41
N ALA A 293 18.55 3.91 -10.54
CA ALA A 293 19.03 4.85 -9.53
C ALA A 293 19.42 4.10 -8.26
N LEU A 294 20.73 3.97 -8.04
CA LEU A 294 21.32 3.13 -7.00
C LEU A 294 21.68 3.94 -5.76
N ARG A 295 21.12 3.56 -4.60
CA ARG A 295 21.68 3.84 -3.26
C ARG A 295 20.81 3.21 -2.18
N GLU A 296 21.47 2.50 -1.25
CA GLU A 296 20.83 1.86 -0.10
C GLU A 296 19.94 2.81 0.73
N CYS A 297 18.83 2.28 1.22
CA CYS A 297 17.97 2.97 2.16
C CYS A 297 18.73 3.29 3.48
N ILE A 298 18.60 4.52 3.97
CA ILE A 298 19.29 4.98 5.19
C ILE A 298 19.03 4.11 6.43
N HIS A 299 17.93 3.37 6.46
CA HIS A 299 17.58 2.48 7.58
C HIS A 299 18.35 1.16 7.59
N ILE A 300 18.97 0.79 6.46
CA ILE A 300 19.77 -0.43 6.29
C ILE A 300 21.27 -0.16 6.11
N VAL A 301 21.65 1.09 5.82
CA VAL A 301 23.07 1.49 5.70
C VAL A 301 23.83 1.10 6.98
N GLY A 302 24.91 0.33 6.82
CA GLY A 302 25.76 -0.13 7.92
C GLY A 302 25.19 -1.28 8.75
N LYS A 303 24.05 -1.86 8.37
CA LYS A 303 23.46 -3.07 9.01
C LYS A 303 23.73 -4.36 8.25
N LYS A 304 24.39 -4.28 7.09
CA LYS A 304 24.84 -5.43 6.29
C LYS A 304 26.36 -5.59 6.42
#